data_AF-A0A077PJR2-F1
#
_entry.id   AF-A0A077PJR2-F1
#
_cell.length_a   1.000
_cell.length_b   1.000
_cell.length_c   1.000
_cell.angle_alpha   90.00
_cell.angle_beta   90.00
_cell.angle_gamma   90.00
#
_symmetry.space_group_name_H-M   'P 1'
#
loop_
_entity.id
_entity.type
_entity.pdbx_description
1 polymer ?
#
loop_
_entity_poly.entity_id
_entity_poly.type
_entity_poly.pdbx_seq_one_letter_code
_entity_poly.pdbx_strand_id
1 'polypeptide(L)'
;MVDETVYSTFQLSAANSIPLLCIDHLMCELAYRSEYPAANMNSFVMRILSSLPPKERKKSIQFNLSSGTPVPILYSDILELSRSLETNDTYLVFKFMEKYGKNIDATGSPLSFLTAIVRNVMTIACIDGAILAGGRARNPQYDGYTEHVFNHCCRSAMMTLDGETAEQRLAILIYNVIDTPHQVRKYVELISRLTSEFAVGHFLDFNACNESLVAYHEGRKKSELDLTRQTPV
;
A
#
# COMPACT_ATOMS: atom_id res chain seq x y z
N MET A 1 18.76 -18.69 -22.68
CA MET A 1 18.52 -18.32 -24.10
C MET A 1 17.83 -16.97 -24.08
N VAL A 2 18.41 -15.96 -24.74
CA VAL A 2 17.82 -14.61 -24.81
C VAL A 2 16.78 -14.63 -25.92
N ASP A 3 15.60 -14.06 -25.65
CA ASP A 3 14.52 -13.97 -26.64
C ASP A 3 14.96 -13.13 -27.86
N GLU A 4 14.44 -13.47 -29.04
CA GLU A 4 14.81 -12.82 -30.31
C GLU A 4 14.51 -11.30 -30.30
N THR A 5 13.45 -10.89 -29.60
CA THR A 5 13.10 -9.45 -29.45
C THR A 5 14.09 -8.70 -28.57
N VAL A 6 14.61 -9.35 -27.53
CA VAL A 6 15.62 -8.78 -26.64
C VAL A 6 16.97 -8.68 -27.36
N TYR A 7 17.33 -9.72 -28.12
CA TYR A 7 18.57 -9.72 -28.89
C TYR A 7 18.56 -8.66 -30.00
N SER A 8 17.46 -8.54 -30.75
CA SER A 8 17.33 -7.49 -31.77
C SER A 8 17.35 -6.07 -31.17
N THR A 9 16.73 -5.86 -30.01
CA THR A 9 16.82 -4.59 -29.26
C THR A 9 18.26 -4.27 -28.86
N PHE A 10 19.00 -5.27 -28.39
CA PHE A 10 20.42 -5.14 -28.06
C PHE A 10 21.25 -4.77 -29.29
N GLN A 11 21.06 -5.47 -30.42
CA GLN A 11 21.75 -5.16 -31.67
C GLN A 11 21.46 -3.74 -32.16
N LEU A 12 20.20 -3.30 -32.07
CA LEU A 12 19.79 -1.96 -32.50
C LEU A 12 20.40 -0.88 -31.60
N SER A 13 20.43 -1.11 -30.29
CA SER A 13 21.08 -0.24 -29.30
C SER A 13 22.58 -0.10 -29.59
N ALA A 14 23.27 -1.23 -29.81
CA ALA A 14 24.70 -1.26 -30.13
C ALA A 14 25.01 -0.57 -31.47
N ALA A 15 24.25 -0.86 -32.52
CA ALA A 15 24.49 -0.32 -33.87
C ALA A 15 24.29 1.21 -33.94
N ASN A 16 23.38 1.75 -33.13
CA ASN A 16 23.05 3.18 -33.15
C ASN A 16 23.63 3.97 -31.96
N SER A 17 24.45 3.34 -31.10
CA SER A 17 24.98 3.96 -29.87
C SER A 17 23.88 4.53 -28.95
N ILE A 18 22.70 3.90 -28.93
CA ILE A 18 21.59 4.28 -28.06
C ILE A 18 21.76 3.54 -26.73
N PRO A 19 21.71 4.21 -25.57
CA PRO A 19 21.83 3.54 -24.28
C PRO A 19 20.80 2.44 -24.09
N LEU A 20 21.26 1.22 -23.85
CA LEU A 20 20.40 0.08 -23.52
C LEU A 20 19.79 0.29 -22.14
N LEU A 21 18.46 0.41 -22.07
CA LEU A 21 17.74 0.49 -20.81
C LEU A 21 17.59 -0.92 -20.23
N CYS A 22 18.42 -1.25 -19.25
CA CYS A 22 18.44 -2.56 -18.61
C CYS A 22 17.70 -2.53 -17.27
N ILE A 23 16.76 -3.45 -17.07
CA ILE A 23 16.15 -3.70 -15.76
C ILE A 23 17.13 -4.48 -14.87
N ASP A 24 17.82 -5.46 -15.46
CA ASP A 24 18.80 -6.29 -14.78
C ASP A 24 20.12 -5.53 -14.59
N HIS A 25 20.55 -5.40 -13.33
CA HIS A 25 21.77 -4.68 -12.98
C HIS A 25 23.04 -5.38 -13.49
N LEU A 26 23.09 -6.71 -13.44
CA LEU A 26 24.24 -7.47 -13.91
C LEU A 26 24.41 -7.33 -15.43
N MET A 27 23.32 -7.39 -16.18
CA MET A 27 23.35 -7.17 -17.64
C MET A 27 23.77 -5.73 -17.98
N CYS A 28 23.29 -4.75 -17.21
CA CYS A 28 23.71 -3.36 -17.37
C CYS A 28 25.22 -3.20 -17.15
N GLU A 29 25.76 -3.83 -16.12
CA GLU A 29 27.18 -3.79 -15.77
C GLU A 29 28.05 -4.50 -16.83
N LEU A 30 27.59 -5.67 -17.33
CA LEU A 30 28.27 -6.40 -18.40
C LEU A 30 28.32 -5.59 -19.70
N ALA A 31 27.21 -4.95 -20.08
CA ALA A 31 27.16 -4.09 -21.25
C ALA A 31 28.11 -2.90 -21.10
N TYR A 32 28.12 -2.24 -19.93
CA TYR A 32 29.01 -1.13 -19.64
C TYR A 32 30.50 -1.51 -19.74
N ARG A 33 30.89 -2.66 -19.17
CA ARG A 33 32.26 -3.19 -19.27
C ARG A 33 32.66 -3.61 -20.68
N SER A 34 31.68 -3.93 -21.52
CA SER A 34 31.89 -4.28 -22.93
C SER A 34 31.85 -3.05 -23.85
N GLU A 35 31.96 -1.84 -23.29
CA GLU A 35 31.95 -0.55 -23.99
C GLU A 35 30.62 -0.23 -24.70
N TYR A 36 29.53 -0.94 -24.36
CA TYR A 36 28.20 -0.61 -24.84
C TYR A 36 27.52 0.38 -23.89
N PRO A 37 26.91 1.47 -24.42
CA PRO A 37 26.18 2.41 -23.59
C PRO A 37 24.97 1.67 -22.99
N ALA A 38 24.91 1.61 -21.66
CA ALA A 38 23.81 1.02 -20.92
C ALA A 38 23.42 1.93 -19.76
N ALA A 39 22.13 1.95 -19.43
CA ALA A 39 21.60 2.68 -18.30
C ALA A 39 20.63 1.81 -17.51
N ASN A 40 20.73 1.88 -16.19
CA ASN A 40 19.80 1.19 -15.32
C ASN A 40 18.40 1.81 -15.46
N MET A 41 17.45 1.02 -15.95
CA MET A 41 16.09 1.46 -16.24
C MET A 41 15.37 1.93 -14.97
N ASN A 42 15.57 1.24 -13.84
CA ASN A 42 14.96 1.63 -12.57
C ASN A 42 15.46 3.02 -12.11
N SER A 43 16.77 3.23 -12.07
CA SER A 43 17.36 4.53 -11.70
C SER A 43 16.92 5.65 -12.65
N PHE A 44 16.85 5.37 -13.96
CA PHE A 44 16.41 6.34 -14.96
C PHE A 44 14.94 6.74 -14.76
N VAL A 45 14.05 5.75 -14.63
CA VAL A 45 12.62 5.97 -14.40
C VAL A 45 12.37 6.70 -13.09
N MET A 46 13.04 6.30 -12.01
CA MET A 46 12.93 6.97 -10.71
C MET A 46 13.37 8.44 -10.78
N ARG A 47 14.41 8.75 -11.54
CA ARG A 47 14.86 10.14 -11.74
C ARG A 47 13.84 10.96 -12.53
N ILE A 48 13.23 10.39 -13.56
CA ILE A 48 12.15 11.06 -14.31
C ILE A 48 10.98 11.33 -13.37
N LEU A 49 10.49 10.31 -12.65
CA LEU A 49 9.36 10.47 -11.73
C LEU A 49 9.62 11.51 -10.64
N SER A 50 10.83 11.54 -10.09
CA SER A 50 11.23 12.51 -9.06
C SER A 50 11.34 13.94 -9.59
N SER A 51 11.55 14.11 -10.90
CA SER A 51 11.58 15.43 -11.54
C SER A 51 10.19 15.97 -11.90
N LEU A 52 9.16 15.11 -11.91
CA LEU A 52 7.81 15.51 -12.29
C LEU A 52 7.09 16.21 -11.12
N PRO A 53 6.34 17.30 -11.39
CA PRO A 53 5.49 17.93 -10.38
C PRO A 53 4.42 16.94 -9.85
N PRO A 54 4.00 17.06 -8.58
CA PRO A 54 2.99 16.17 -7.97
C PRO A 54 1.68 16.09 -8.77
N LYS A 55 1.25 17.20 -9.38
CA LYS A 55 0.04 17.26 -10.22
C LYS A 55 0.14 16.37 -11.46
N GLU A 56 1.31 16.28 -12.09
CA GLU A 56 1.53 15.43 -13.25
C GLU A 56 1.62 13.96 -12.84
N ARG A 57 2.24 13.68 -11.68
CA ARG A 57 2.30 12.34 -11.10
C ARG A 57 0.89 11.82 -10.75
N LYS A 58 0.02 12.67 -10.20
CA LYS A 58 -1.40 12.35 -9.97
C LYS A 58 -2.13 11.99 -11.28
N LYS A 59 -1.93 12.75 -12.37
CA LYS A 59 -2.51 12.43 -13.69
C LYS A 59 -1.99 11.08 -14.21
N SER A 60 -0.69 10.84 -14.09
CA SER A 60 -0.05 9.58 -14.46
C SER A 60 -0.66 8.38 -13.71
N ILE A 61 -0.89 8.52 -12.40
CA ILE A 61 -1.57 7.52 -11.58
C ILE A 61 -3.01 7.30 -12.10
N GLN A 62 -3.75 8.38 -12.37
CA GLN A 62 -5.10 8.29 -12.91
C GLN A 62 -5.15 7.52 -14.25
N PHE A 63 -4.23 7.77 -15.18
CA PHE A 63 -4.16 7.04 -16.44
C PHE A 63 -3.81 5.56 -16.23
N ASN A 64 -2.86 5.25 -15.36
CA ASN A 64 -2.58 3.84 -15.04
C ASN A 64 -3.82 3.13 -14.49
N LEU A 65 -4.50 3.74 -13.51
CA LEU A 65 -5.63 3.12 -12.82
C LEU A 65 -6.89 3.04 -13.69
N SER A 66 -7.12 4.01 -14.58
CA SER A 66 -8.34 4.08 -15.40
C SER A 66 -8.19 3.42 -16.77
N SER A 67 -7.07 3.61 -17.45
CA SER A 67 -6.84 3.14 -18.83
C SER A 67 -5.78 2.04 -18.94
N GLY A 68 -5.16 1.62 -17.84
CA GLY A 68 -4.14 0.57 -17.86
C GLY A 68 -2.81 1.01 -18.48
N THR A 69 -2.59 2.32 -18.65
CA THR A 69 -1.35 2.86 -19.22
C THR A 69 -0.16 2.43 -18.35
N PRO A 70 0.94 1.92 -18.95
CA PRO A 70 2.07 1.36 -18.21
C PRO A 70 2.95 2.47 -17.62
N VAL A 71 2.39 3.22 -16.67
CA VAL A 71 3.11 4.25 -15.92
C VAL A 71 3.42 3.71 -14.53
N PRO A 72 4.67 3.80 -14.05
CA PRO A 72 5.01 3.38 -12.69
C PRO A 72 4.27 4.23 -11.65
N ILE A 73 3.73 3.57 -10.63
CA ILE A 73 3.10 4.20 -9.47
C ILE A 73 4.00 3.99 -8.27
N LEU A 74 4.41 5.07 -7.61
CA LEU A 74 5.21 4.98 -6.39
C LEU A 74 4.31 4.86 -5.18
N TYR A 75 4.65 3.97 -4.25
CA TYR A 75 3.92 3.81 -3.00
C TYR A 75 3.89 5.10 -2.17
N SER A 76 4.95 5.90 -2.23
CA SER A 76 4.98 7.24 -1.62
C SER A 76 3.84 8.13 -2.09
N ASP A 77 3.43 8.00 -3.35
CA ASP A 77 2.41 8.86 -3.94
C ASP A 77 1.03 8.44 -3.49
N ILE A 78 0.82 7.13 -3.35
CA ILE A 78 -0.42 6.60 -2.76
C ILE A 78 -0.53 7.03 -1.29
N LEU A 79 0.59 7.06 -0.55
CA LEU A 79 0.59 7.60 0.81
C LEU A 79 0.30 9.11 0.84
N GLU A 80 0.83 9.87 -0.11
CA GLU A 80 0.53 11.31 -0.23
C GLU A 80 -0.95 11.54 -0.56
N LEU A 81 -1.49 10.82 -1.54
CA LEU A 81 -2.92 10.86 -1.90
C LEU A 81 -3.81 10.45 -0.74
N SER A 82 -3.41 9.47 0.07
CA SER A 82 -4.17 9.02 1.25
C SER A 82 -4.30 10.07 2.36
N ARG A 83 -3.44 11.11 2.34
CA ARG A 83 -3.47 12.23 3.27
C ARG A 83 -4.24 13.45 2.74
N SER A 84 -4.73 13.37 1.50
CA SER A 84 -5.46 14.47 0.87
C SER A 84 -6.90 14.53 1.38
N LEU A 85 -7.42 15.75 1.52
CA LEU A 85 -8.83 16.01 1.82
C LEU A 85 -9.73 15.90 0.57
N GLU A 86 -9.14 15.76 -0.62
CA GLU A 86 -9.91 15.66 -1.86
C GLU A 86 -10.51 14.26 -2.04
N THR A 87 -11.82 14.19 -2.23
CA THR A 87 -12.55 12.96 -2.58
C THR A 87 -11.93 12.19 -3.75
N ASN A 88 -11.46 12.90 -4.78
CA ASN A 88 -10.84 12.28 -5.95
C ASN A 88 -9.54 11.53 -5.60
N ASP A 89 -8.81 12.00 -4.60
CA ASP A 89 -7.58 11.34 -4.15
C ASP A 89 -7.88 10.06 -3.39
N THR A 90 -8.90 10.08 -2.52
CA THR A 90 -9.42 8.87 -1.86
C THR A 90 -9.91 7.84 -2.88
N TYR A 91 -10.56 8.29 -3.96
CA TYR A 91 -10.96 7.42 -5.07
C TYR A 91 -9.75 6.78 -5.78
N LEU A 92 -8.67 7.54 -6.04
CA LEU A 92 -7.46 6.99 -6.64
C LEU A 92 -6.78 5.97 -5.73
N VAL A 93 -6.73 6.21 -4.41
CA VAL A 93 -6.22 5.24 -3.42
C VAL A 93 -7.07 3.97 -3.42
N PHE A 94 -8.40 4.10 -3.46
CA PHE A 94 -9.30 2.96 -3.60
C PHE A 94 -8.98 2.16 -4.86
N LYS A 95 -8.89 2.80 -6.02
CA LYS A 95 -8.59 2.13 -7.29
C LYS A 95 -7.22 1.48 -7.31
N PHE A 96 -6.24 2.08 -6.66
CA PHE A 96 -4.93 1.48 -6.47
C PHE A 96 -5.04 0.18 -5.64
N MET A 97 -5.74 0.23 -4.51
CA MET A 97 -5.94 -0.95 -3.65
C MET A 97 -6.77 -2.04 -4.31
N GLU A 98 -7.75 -1.67 -5.14
CA GLU A 98 -8.53 -2.61 -5.95
C GLU A 98 -7.65 -3.36 -6.96
N LYS A 99 -6.80 -2.64 -7.68
CA LYS A 99 -5.99 -3.18 -8.79
C LYS A 99 -4.72 -3.89 -8.31
N TYR A 100 -4.04 -3.35 -7.31
CA TYR A 100 -2.71 -3.78 -6.88
C TYR A 100 -2.64 -4.33 -5.46
N GLY A 101 -3.72 -4.26 -4.68
CA GLY A 101 -3.73 -4.62 -3.25
C GLY A 101 -3.19 -6.02 -2.93
N LYS A 102 -3.43 -6.98 -3.82
CA LYS A 102 -2.98 -8.38 -3.67
C LYS A 102 -1.47 -8.57 -3.87
N ASN A 103 -0.80 -7.62 -4.53
CA ASN A 103 0.61 -7.72 -4.91
C ASN A 103 1.50 -6.79 -4.07
N ILE A 104 1.00 -6.30 -2.93
CA ILE A 104 1.74 -5.36 -2.06
C ILE A 104 2.96 -6.01 -1.39
N ASP A 105 3.03 -7.35 -1.34
CA ASP A 105 4.15 -8.13 -0.78
C ASP A 105 5.53 -7.75 -1.32
N ALA A 106 5.59 -7.17 -2.53
CA ALA A 106 6.81 -6.70 -3.14
C ALA A 106 7.51 -5.54 -2.38
N THR A 107 6.87 -4.93 -1.37
CA THR A 107 7.40 -3.81 -0.59
C THR A 107 8.28 -4.20 0.60
N GLY A 108 8.37 -5.48 0.94
CA GLY A 108 9.12 -5.96 2.11
C GLY A 108 8.51 -5.63 3.49
N SER A 109 7.53 -4.70 3.56
CA SER A 109 6.76 -4.42 4.78
C SER A 109 5.30 -4.03 4.42
N PRO A 110 4.47 -5.00 3.98
CA PRO A 110 3.07 -4.76 3.64
C PRO A 110 2.27 -4.19 4.82
N LEU A 111 2.59 -4.61 6.05
CA LEU A 111 1.92 -4.14 7.27
C LEU A 111 2.05 -2.63 7.46
N SER A 112 3.26 -2.07 7.35
CA SER A 112 3.46 -0.63 7.57
C SER A 112 2.75 0.20 6.51
N PHE A 113 2.75 -0.27 5.26
CA PHE A 113 2.10 0.42 4.16
C PHE A 113 0.57 0.42 4.31
N LEU A 114 -0.04 -0.75 4.55
CA LEU A 114 -1.48 -0.87 4.77
C LEU A 114 -1.94 -0.07 6.01
N THR A 115 -1.19 -0.17 7.10
CA THR A 115 -1.47 0.59 8.33
C THR A 115 -1.44 2.09 8.05
N ALA A 116 -0.45 2.59 7.30
CA ALA A 116 -0.34 4.00 6.98
C ALA A 116 -1.52 4.49 6.11
N ILE A 117 -1.92 3.74 5.09
CA ILE A 117 -3.08 4.08 4.25
C ILE A 117 -4.35 4.17 5.09
N VAL A 118 -4.65 3.11 5.86
CA VAL A 118 -5.87 3.06 6.67
C VAL A 118 -5.86 4.21 7.67
N ARG A 119 -4.76 4.45 8.38
CA ARG A 119 -4.66 5.56 9.33
C ARG A 119 -4.93 6.91 8.67
N ASN A 120 -4.29 7.21 7.54
CA ASN A 120 -4.45 8.52 6.88
C ASN A 120 -5.91 8.74 6.44
N VAL A 121 -6.47 7.77 5.70
CA VAL A 121 -7.83 7.87 5.13
C VAL A 121 -8.89 7.91 6.23
N MET A 122 -8.75 7.09 7.27
CA MET A 122 -9.70 7.04 8.38
C MET A 122 -9.62 8.27 9.28
N THR A 123 -8.41 8.83 9.49
CA THR A 123 -8.24 10.07 10.26
C THR A 123 -8.94 11.22 9.56
N ILE A 124 -8.77 11.35 8.24
CA ILE A 124 -9.43 12.38 7.44
C ILE A 124 -10.94 12.21 7.47
N ALA A 125 -11.43 10.98 7.28
CA ALA A 125 -12.86 10.71 7.34
C ALA A 125 -13.46 10.97 8.73
N CYS A 126 -12.70 10.76 9.81
CA CYS A 126 -13.11 11.13 11.16
C CYS A 126 -13.19 12.64 11.37
N ILE A 127 -12.28 13.41 10.76
CA ILE A 127 -12.27 14.88 10.83
C ILE A 127 -13.43 15.46 10.03
N ASP A 128 -13.66 14.96 8.81
CA ASP A 128 -14.78 15.36 7.95
C ASP A 128 -16.14 14.99 8.58
N GLY A 129 -16.21 13.83 9.22
CA GLY A 129 -17.37 13.42 10.01
C GLY A 129 -18.53 12.82 9.20
N ALA A 130 -18.51 12.87 7.87
CA ALA A 130 -19.59 12.31 7.04
C ALA A 130 -19.80 10.81 7.27
N ILE A 131 -18.71 10.05 7.46
CA ILE A 131 -18.75 8.60 7.73
C ILE A 131 -19.35 8.25 9.11
N LEU A 132 -19.30 9.21 10.06
CA LEU A 132 -19.84 9.01 11.40
C LEU A 132 -21.37 9.03 11.40
N ALA A 133 -21.99 9.76 10.46
CA ALA A 133 -23.44 9.77 10.26
C ALA A 133 -23.97 8.44 9.67
N GLY A 134 -23.07 7.55 9.23
CA GLY A 134 -23.38 6.25 8.65
C GLY A 134 -22.69 6.03 7.33
N GLY A 135 -22.54 4.76 6.94
CA GLY A 135 -21.96 4.39 5.65
C GLY A 135 -22.85 4.73 4.47
N ARG A 136 -22.40 4.42 3.25
CA ARG A 136 -23.06 4.83 1.99
C ARG A 136 -24.55 4.46 1.93
N ALA A 137 -24.92 3.31 2.51
CA ALA A 137 -26.30 2.84 2.55
C ALA A 137 -27.23 3.73 3.40
N ARG A 138 -26.68 4.48 4.35
CA ARG A 138 -27.41 5.32 5.32
C ARG A 138 -27.16 6.82 5.12
N ASN A 139 -26.06 7.19 4.46
CA ASN A 139 -25.71 8.56 4.14
C ASN A 139 -25.48 8.73 2.62
N PRO A 140 -26.48 9.21 1.86
CA PRO A 140 -26.36 9.42 0.41
C PRO A 140 -25.35 10.49 0.01
N GLN A 141 -24.97 11.40 0.93
CA GLN A 141 -23.97 12.43 0.67
C GLN A 141 -22.54 11.90 0.80
N TYR A 142 -22.38 10.72 1.39
CA TYR A 142 -21.10 10.07 1.56
C TYR A 142 -20.83 9.09 0.41
N ASP A 143 -19.73 9.31 -0.30
CA ASP A 143 -19.36 8.56 -1.51
C ASP A 143 -18.98 7.09 -1.25
N GLY A 144 -18.62 6.74 -0.01
CA GLY A 144 -18.20 5.41 0.39
C GLY A 144 -16.75 5.05 0.07
N TYR A 145 -15.95 5.94 -0.53
CA TYR A 145 -14.60 5.57 -0.96
C TYR A 145 -13.69 5.24 0.21
N THR A 146 -13.82 5.93 1.34
CA THR A 146 -13.08 5.62 2.56
C THR A 146 -13.38 4.20 3.07
N GLU A 147 -14.66 3.78 3.05
CA GLU A 147 -15.06 2.40 3.39
C GLU A 147 -14.48 1.39 2.40
N HIS A 148 -14.49 1.70 1.11
CA HIS A 148 -13.88 0.85 0.10
C HIS A 148 -12.37 0.70 0.31
N VAL A 149 -11.64 1.79 0.60
CA VAL A 149 -10.21 1.73 0.94
C VAL A 149 -10.00 0.83 2.15
N PHE A 150 -10.76 1.03 3.23
CA PHE A 150 -10.66 0.22 4.45
C PHE A 150 -10.86 -1.28 4.16
N ASN A 151 -11.93 -1.62 3.45
CA ASN A 151 -12.27 -3.00 3.10
C ASN A 151 -11.19 -3.64 2.21
N HIS A 152 -10.68 -2.91 1.21
CA HIS A 152 -9.61 -3.42 0.37
C HIS A 152 -8.28 -3.57 1.11
N CYS A 153 -7.98 -2.69 2.08
CA CYS A 153 -6.82 -2.85 2.95
C CYS A 153 -6.94 -4.10 3.84
N CYS A 154 -8.12 -4.33 4.44
CA CYS A 154 -8.38 -5.53 5.24
C CYS A 154 -8.26 -6.80 4.41
N ARG A 155 -8.84 -6.80 3.20
CA ARG A 155 -8.72 -7.92 2.26
C ARG A 155 -7.28 -8.15 1.81
N SER A 156 -6.53 -7.08 1.56
CA SER A 156 -5.11 -7.20 1.20
C SER A 156 -4.34 -7.82 2.37
N ALA A 157 -4.54 -7.31 3.59
CA ALA A 157 -3.89 -7.83 4.79
C ALA A 157 -4.13 -9.32 5.02
N MET A 158 -5.36 -9.81 4.84
CA MET A 158 -5.66 -11.24 4.93
C MET A 158 -4.85 -12.11 3.96
N MET A 159 -4.44 -11.56 2.81
CA MET A 159 -3.68 -12.28 1.79
C MET A 159 -2.17 -12.11 1.95
N THR A 160 -1.73 -10.92 2.37
CA THR A 160 -0.32 -10.47 2.32
C THR A 160 0.41 -10.58 3.65
N LEU A 161 -0.29 -10.52 4.78
CA LEU A 161 0.37 -10.54 6.09
C LEU A 161 0.68 -11.96 6.54
N ASP A 162 1.77 -12.07 7.29
CA ASP A 162 2.15 -13.31 7.96
C ASP A 162 1.20 -13.60 9.11
N GLY A 163 0.60 -14.78 9.08
CA GLY A 163 -0.33 -15.29 10.09
C GLY A 163 -0.90 -16.62 9.63
N GLU A 164 -1.25 -17.49 10.58
CA GLU A 164 -1.78 -18.82 10.31
C GLU A 164 -3.21 -18.75 9.77
N THR A 165 -4.00 -17.82 10.28
CA THR A 165 -5.41 -17.64 9.91
C THR A 165 -5.70 -16.24 9.35
N ALA A 166 -6.80 -16.11 8.62
CA ALA A 166 -7.25 -14.82 8.11
C ALA A 166 -7.59 -13.85 9.25
N GLU A 167 -8.16 -14.37 10.32
CA GLU A 167 -8.51 -13.66 11.56
C GLU A 167 -7.26 -13.09 12.23
N GLN A 168 -6.19 -13.89 12.31
CA GLN A 168 -4.91 -13.43 12.87
C GLN A 168 -4.31 -12.30 12.03
N ARG A 169 -4.29 -12.46 10.70
CA ARG A 169 -3.77 -11.45 9.77
C ARG A 169 -4.57 -10.14 9.84
N LEU A 170 -5.90 -10.24 9.90
CA LEU A 170 -6.77 -9.08 10.09
C LEU A 170 -6.51 -8.41 11.44
N ALA A 171 -6.42 -9.18 12.51
CA ALA A 171 -6.13 -8.68 13.85
C ALA A 171 -4.81 -7.90 13.91
N ILE A 172 -3.75 -8.38 13.23
CA ILE A 172 -2.47 -7.69 13.13
C ILE A 172 -2.64 -6.29 12.51
N LEU A 173 -3.37 -6.18 11.39
CA LEU A 173 -3.62 -4.88 10.76
C LEU A 173 -4.42 -3.96 11.71
N ILE A 174 -5.53 -4.45 12.26
CA ILE A 174 -6.44 -3.66 13.09
C ILE A 174 -5.76 -3.17 14.36
N TYR A 175 -4.99 -4.05 15.02
CA TYR A 175 -4.17 -3.65 16.17
C TYR A 175 -3.23 -2.51 15.79
N ASN A 176 -2.49 -2.63 14.69
CA ASN A 176 -1.57 -1.57 14.28
C ASN A 176 -2.32 -0.30 13.85
N VAL A 177 -3.54 -0.37 13.32
CA VAL A 177 -4.32 0.84 13.02
C VAL A 177 -4.77 1.54 14.30
N ILE A 178 -5.24 0.78 15.29
CA ILE A 178 -5.76 1.31 16.55
C ILE A 178 -4.60 1.81 17.43
N ASP A 179 -3.51 1.05 17.58
CA ASP A 179 -2.33 1.30 18.44
C ASP A 179 -1.55 2.58 18.05
N THR A 180 -2.15 3.73 18.33
CA THR A 180 -1.61 5.07 18.10
C THR A 180 -1.64 5.90 19.39
N PRO A 181 -0.61 6.72 19.65
CA PRO A 181 -0.65 7.67 20.76
C PRO A 181 -1.73 8.73 20.47
N HIS A 182 -2.59 8.99 21.46
CA HIS A 182 -3.64 10.03 21.45
C HIS A 182 -4.92 9.70 20.66
N GLN A 183 -5.36 8.44 20.72
CA GLN A 183 -6.62 8.01 20.12
C GLN A 183 -7.84 8.77 20.66
N VAL A 184 -8.66 9.26 19.73
CA VAL A 184 -10.01 9.76 20.03
C VAL A 184 -10.96 8.58 20.06
N ARG A 185 -11.79 8.45 21.11
CA ARG A 185 -12.76 7.36 21.26
C ARG A 185 -13.59 7.08 20.01
N LYS A 186 -14.02 8.13 19.31
CA LYS A 186 -14.79 8.06 18.05
C LYS A 186 -14.03 7.33 16.93
N TYR A 187 -12.71 7.49 16.86
CA TYR A 187 -11.86 6.81 15.88
C TYR A 187 -11.88 5.29 16.10
N VAL A 188 -11.66 4.87 17.35
CA VAL A 188 -11.67 3.45 17.73
C VAL A 188 -13.05 2.84 17.48
N GLU A 189 -14.13 3.53 17.87
CA GLU A 189 -15.51 3.08 17.62
C GLU A 189 -15.79 2.91 16.12
N LEU A 190 -15.31 3.83 15.28
CA LEU A 190 -15.46 3.73 13.82
C LEU A 190 -14.69 2.53 13.25
N ILE A 191 -13.43 2.36 13.62
CA ILE A 191 -12.60 1.23 13.17
C ILE A 191 -13.22 -0.10 13.62
N SER A 192 -13.65 -0.21 14.88
CA SER A 192 -14.32 -1.40 15.40
C SER A 192 -15.62 -1.71 14.65
N ARG A 193 -16.43 -0.69 14.35
CA ARG A 193 -17.66 -0.86 13.55
C ARG A 193 -17.34 -1.41 12.17
N LEU A 194 -16.43 -0.77 11.43
CA LEU A 194 -16.09 -1.19 10.07
C LEU A 194 -15.42 -2.57 10.04
N THR A 195 -14.57 -2.87 11.03
CA THR A 195 -13.97 -4.20 11.19
C THR A 195 -15.05 -5.25 11.41
N SER A 196 -16.05 -4.95 12.24
CA SER A 196 -17.16 -5.87 12.50
C SER A 196 -18.00 -6.10 11.25
N GLU A 197 -18.36 -5.03 10.53
CA GLU A 197 -19.08 -5.13 9.25
C GLU A 197 -18.29 -5.93 8.21
N PHE A 198 -16.98 -5.71 8.12
CA PHE A 198 -16.09 -6.46 7.25
C PHE A 198 -16.03 -7.96 7.63
N ALA A 199 -15.90 -8.27 8.92
CA ALA A 199 -15.85 -9.64 9.44
C ALA A 199 -17.15 -10.40 9.16
N VAL A 200 -18.33 -9.77 9.38
CA VAL A 200 -19.62 -10.36 8.98
C VAL A 200 -19.64 -10.63 7.48
N GLY A 201 -19.25 -9.64 6.67
CA GLY A 201 -19.28 -9.76 5.21
C GLY A 201 -18.34 -10.81 4.63
N HIS A 202 -17.30 -11.21 5.37
CA HIS A 202 -16.32 -12.22 4.97
C HIS A 202 -16.42 -13.53 5.77
N PHE A 203 -17.47 -13.70 6.58
CA PHE A 203 -17.71 -14.90 7.40
C PHE A 203 -16.55 -15.27 8.33
N LEU A 204 -15.85 -14.26 8.87
CA LEU A 204 -14.76 -14.48 9.83
C LEU A 204 -15.30 -14.83 11.22
N ASP A 205 -14.55 -15.63 11.99
CA ASP A 205 -14.90 -15.92 13.38
C ASP A 205 -14.54 -14.72 14.28
N PHE A 206 -15.56 -14.11 14.89
CA PHE A 206 -15.41 -12.99 15.82
C PHE A 206 -14.58 -13.33 17.04
N ASN A 207 -14.74 -14.54 17.59
CA ASN A 207 -13.99 -14.97 18.77
C ASN A 207 -12.52 -15.12 18.41
N ALA A 208 -12.21 -15.78 17.30
CA ALA A 208 -10.84 -15.94 16.82
C ALA A 208 -10.18 -14.59 16.48
N CYS A 209 -10.92 -13.63 15.91
CA CYS A 209 -10.43 -12.26 15.70
C CYS A 209 -10.05 -11.58 17.02
N ASN A 210 -10.92 -11.65 18.02
CA ASN A 210 -10.71 -11.01 19.32
C ASN A 210 -9.57 -11.67 20.10
N GLU A 211 -9.50 -13.00 20.10
CA GLU A 211 -8.40 -13.76 20.70
C GLU A 211 -7.06 -13.40 20.04
N SER A 212 -7.03 -13.30 18.71
CA SER A 212 -5.84 -12.89 17.97
C SER A 212 -5.39 -11.46 18.29
N LEU A 213 -6.35 -10.53 18.47
CA LEU A 213 -6.05 -9.14 18.87
C LEU A 213 -5.42 -9.10 20.27
N VAL A 214 -5.96 -9.85 21.23
CA VAL A 214 -5.43 -9.92 22.60
C VAL A 214 -4.05 -10.58 22.61
N ALA A 215 -3.89 -11.71 21.91
CA ALA A 215 -2.63 -12.42 21.82
C ALA A 215 -1.52 -11.54 21.21
N TYR A 216 -1.84 -10.78 20.16
CA TYR A 216 -0.89 -9.87 19.53
C TYR A 216 -0.47 -8.73 20.47
N HIS A 217 -1.42 -8.12 21.19
CA HIS A 217 -1.16 -7.09 22.19
C HIS A 217 -0.26 -7.60 23.34
N GLU A 218 -0.51 -8.81 23.85
CA GLU A 218 0.32 -9.42 24.89
C GLU A 218 1.72 -9.78 24.40
N GLY A 219 1.84 -10.29 23.17
CA GLY A 219 3.12 -10.59 22.52
C GLY A 219 3.98 -9.34 22.32
N ARG A 220 3.36 -8.22 21.94
CA ARG A 220 4.06 -6.94 21.78
C ARG A 220 4.58 -6.38 23.10
N LYS A 221 3.76 -6.42 24.16
CA LYS A 221 4.18 -6.01 25.51
C LYS A 221 5.37 -6.81 26.04
N LYS A 222 5.38 -8.13 25.84
CA LYS A 222 6.51 -8.99 26.23
C LYS A 222 7.78 -8.62 25.47
N SER A 223 7.67 -8.39 24.16
CA SER A 223 8.81 -7.98 23.31
C SER A 223 9.41 -6.64 23.75
N GLU A 224 8.58 -5.66 24.09
CA GLU A 224 9.01 -4.34 24.59
C GLU A 224 9.66 -4.40 25.98
N LEU A 225 9.16 -5.28 26.86
CA LEU A 225 9.74 -5.56 28.18
C LEU A 225 11.09 -6.27 28.09
N ASP A 226 11.30 -7.12 27.09
CA ASP A 226 12.57 -7.81 26.88
C ASP A 226 13.62 -6.89 26.22
N LEU A 227 13.19 -5.99 25.32
CA LEU A 227 14.06 -4.94 24.73
C LEU A 227 14.56 -3.94 25.77
N THR A 228 13.73 -3.57 26.76
CA THR A 228 14.13 -2.68 27.87
C THR A 228 15.05 -3.34 28.89
N ARG A 229 15.08 -4.68 28.94
CA ARG A 229 16.01 -5.46 29.78
C ARG A 229 17.37 -5.71 29.13
N GLN A 230 17.53 -5.50 27.83
CA GLN A 230 18.76 -5.76 27.06
C GLN A 230 19.64 -4.53 26.81
N THR A 231 19.26 -3.33 27.28
CA THR A 231 20.14 -2.15 27.32
C THR A 231 20.84 -2.05 28.69
N PRO A 232 22.08 -2.55 28.86
CA PRO A 232 22.87 -2.20 30.03
C PRO A 232 23.37 -0.75 29.90
N VAL A 233 23.21 0.00 30.99
CA VAL A 233 23.87 1.29 31.25
C VAL A 233 25.38 1.09 31.35
#